data_AF-A0ABD2J292-F1
#
_entry.id   AF-A0ABD2J292-F1
#
_cell.length_a   1.000
_cell.length_b   1.000
_cell.length_c   1.000
_cell.angle_alpha   90.00
_cell.angle_beta   90.00
_cell.angle_gamma   90.00
#
_symmetry.space_group_name_H-M   'P 1'
#
loop_
_entity.id
_entity.type
_entity.pdbx_description
1 polymer ?
#
loop_
_entity_poly.entity_id
_entity_poly.type
_entity_poly.pdbx_seq_one_letter_code
_entity_poly.pdbx_strand_id
1 'polypeptide(L)'
;MDERNPFASLKKVCCYCNNACSGAYQCRKCSKPCHAIAPCSFSTDDDEGFGAKVTCCNCWLSDDDDDVLMDQNANVVGTNEVTNNDHDDDAPIPNIINRFKSRLYLCWCGRVWMDNELTTEYLDKVFGKTFFGGSRLLIWDSFRCHISVDTKDTLRRLEIHSAVVPGGTTKFIQAPDVCWNAPFKNAIREKYNDWMVNGEKPTTSTGNLKAPPMDIYLEWIASAWESIPKPLIEDSFLTCGITKKIDGRHDEKIHVFKKDGAIPNGLALLKQRRKEDAVIKGVEEIDLGEDESDPSVDI
;
A
#
# COMPACT_ATOMS: atom_id res chain seq x y z
N MET A 1 50.10 -9.25 -19.08
CA MET A 1 49.51 -10.56 -18.77
C MET A 1 48.60 -10.31 -17.58
N ASP A 2 47.33 -10.07 -17.89
CA ASP A 2 46.30 -9.63 -16.96
C ASP A 2 45.40 -10.83 -16.71
N GLU A 3 45.59 -11.48 -15.56
CA GLU A 3 44.81 -12.64 -15.13
C GLU A 3 43.43 -12.17 -14.68
N ARG A 4 42.53 -12.09 -15.66
CA ARG A 4 41.10 -11.85 -15.46
C ARG A 4 40.54 -12.86 -14.47
N ASN A 5 39.97 -12.32 -13.39
CA ASN A 5 39.19 -13.06 -12.40
C ASN A 5 38.14 -13.96 -13.11
N PRO A 6 38.25 -15.30 -13.01
CA PRO A 6 37.38 -16.24 -13.73
C PRO A 6 35.92 -16.24 -13.25
N PHE A 7 35.58 -15.45 -12.22
CA PHE A 7 34.24 -15.41 -11.63
C PHE A 7 33.43 -14.15 -11.99
N ALA A 8 33.89 -13.36 -12.95
CA ALA A 8 33.24 -12.10 -13.34
C ALA A 8 31.90 -12.28 -14.08
N SER A 9 31.57 -13.48 -14.58
CA SER A 9 30.35 -13.73 -15.39
C SER A 9 29.24 -14.52 -14.68
N LEU A 10 29.40 -14.89 -13.40
CA LEU A 10 28.50 -15.85 -12.74
C LEU A 10 27.42 -15.15 -11.89
N LYS A 11 26.14 -15.47 -12.16
CA LYS A 11 24.96 -15.02 -11.39
C LYS A 11 25.02 -15.61 -9.96
N LYS A 12 25.22 -14.77 -8.94
CA LYS A 12 25.41 -15.16 -7.53
C LYS A 12 24.12 -15.67 -6.87
N VAL A 13 24.12 -16.87 -6.25
CA VAL A 13 23.02 -17.43 -5.42
C VAL A 13 23.54 -18.12 -4.13
N CYS A 14 22.76 -18.01 -3.03
CA CYS A 14 22.75 -18.70 -1.71
C CYS A 14 24.02 -19.32 -1.04
N CYS A 15 24.20 -19.11 0.27
CA CYS A 15 25.03 -19.87 1.21
C CYS A 15 24.34 -19.90 2.56
N TYR A 16 24.58 -20.99 3.29
CA TYR A 16 24.28 -21.13 4.70
C TYR A 16 25.57 -20.94 5.50
N CYS A 17 25.49 -20.40 6.71
CA CYS A 17 26.59 -20.48 7.67
C CYS A 17 26.19 -21.43 8.81
N ASN A 18 27.14 -22.25 9.29
CA ASN A 18 26.89 -23.34 10.24
C ASN A 18 26.73 -22.85 11.70
N ASN A 19 26.40 -21.57 11.88
CA ASN A 19 26.21 -20.95 13.20
C ASN A 19 24.71 -20.92 13.55
N ALA A 20 24.39 -20.96 14.85
CA ALA A 20 23.02 -20.76 15.33
C ALA A 20 22.49 -19.40 14.83
N CYS A 21 21.34 -19.42 14.14
CA CYS A 21 20.71 -18.24 13.54
C CYS A 21 19.39 -17.95 14.27
N SER A 22 19.03 -16.67 14.41
CA SER A 22 17.78 -16.25 15.05
C SER A 22 16.52 -16.62 14.26
N GLY A 23 16.66 -17.09 13.01
CA GLY A 23 15.53 -17.39 12.11
C GLY A 23 14.82 -16.16 11.56
N ALA A 24 15.26 -14.95 11.94
CA ALA A 24 14.61 -13.69 11.58
C ALA A 24 14.68 -13.35 10.08
N TYR A 25 15.56 -14.01 9.32
CA TYR A 25 15.71 -13.85 7.88
C TYR A 25 15.78 -15.22 7.21
N GLN A 26 15.05 -15.40 6.11
CA GLN A 26 15.01 -16.64 5.34
C GLN A 26 15.36 -16.37 3.87
N CYS A 27 16.10 -17.29 3.25
CA CYS A 27 16.39 -17.21 1.82
C CYS A 27 15.12 -17.42 1.00
N ARG A 28 14.74 -16.48 0.12
CA ARG A 28 13.54 -16.62 -0.74
C ARG A 28 13.58 -17.78 -1.75
N LYS A 29 14.75 -18.39 -1.97
CA LYS A 29 14.90 -19.51 -2.93
C LYS A 29 14.90 -20.89 -2.27
N CYS A 30 15.36 -21.01 -1.03
CA CYS A 30 15.47 -22.32 -0.35
C CYS A 30 14.86 -22.35 1.06
N SER A 31 14.27 -21.23 1.50
CA SER A 31 13.60 -21.02 2.79
C SER A 31 14.41 -21.32 4.06
N LYS A 32 15.72 -21.57 3.92
CA LYS A 32 16.62 -21.79 5.07
C LYS A 32 16.93 -20.48 5.81
N PRO A 33 17.12 -20.52 7.15
CA PRO A 33 17.52 -19.35 7.95
C PRO A 33 18.85 -18.74 7.49
N CYS A 34 18.94 -17.41 7.42
CA CYS A 34 20.16 -16.67 7.08
C CYS A 34 20.48 -15.56 8.09
N HIS A 35 21.77 -15.27 8.26
CA HIS A 35 22.24 -14.17 9.11
C HIS A 35 22.31 -12.87 8.31
N ALA A 36 21.88 -11.76 8.93
CA ALA A 36 22.16 -10.42 8.43
C ALA A 36 23.50 -9.94 9.01
N ILE A 37 24.64 -10.38 8.44
CA ILE A 37 25.97 -9.86 8.85
C ILE A 37 26.88 -9.65 7.63
N ALA A 38 27.59 -8.52 7.59
CA ALA A 38 28.66 -8.19 6.65
C ALA A 38 29.73 -9.33 6.58
N PRO A 39 30.32 -9.63 5.40
CA PRO A 39 30.88 -8.67 4.44
C PRO A 39 30.13 -8.57 3.10
N CYS A 40 28.82 -8.84 3.07
CA CYS A 40 27.98 -8.72 1.86
C CYS A 40 27.68 -7.26 1.44
N SER A 41 28.63 -6.34 1.67
CA SER A 41 28.53 -4.90 1.47
C SER A 41 29.48 -4.41 0.37
N PHE A 42 29.53 -5.12 -0.76
CA PHE A 42 29.89 -4.47 -2.02
C PHE A 42 28.60 -4.16 -2.76
N SER A 43 27.94 -3.07 -2.35
CA SER A 43 27.21 -2.27 -3.33
C SER A 43 28.28 -1.63 -4.19
N THR A 44 28.26 -1.86 -5.50
CA THR A 44 28.92 -0.94 -6.41
C THR A 44 28.29 0.42 -6.18
N ASP A 45 29.14 1.43 -6.03
CA ASP A 45 28.86 2.78 -5.54
C ASP A 45 27.51 3.36 -6.00
N ASP A 46 26.82 4.02 -5.05
CA ASP A 46 25.67 4.94 -5.17
C ASP A 46 24.30 4.51 -4.57
N ASP A 47 24.15 3.31 -3.99
CA ASP A 47 22.88 2.90 -3.34
C ASP A 47 22.98 2.81 -1.81
N GLU A 48 22.60 3.88 -1.11
CA GLU A 48 22.29 3.89 0.32
C GLU A 48 21.06 3.00 0.61
N GLY A 49 21.31 1.73 0.92
CA GLY A 49 20.27 0.71 1.07
C GLY A 49 19.44 0.75 2.35
N PHE A 50 18.27 0.10 2.30
CA PHE A 50 17.94 -1.07 3.14
C PHE A 50 16.84 -1.90 2.44
N GLY A 51 17.05 -3.22 2.33
CA GLY A 51 15.96 -4.16 2.03
C GLY A 51 15.69 -4.49 0.55
N ALA A 52 16.71 -4.79 -0.25
CA ALA A 52 16.51 -5.53 -1.50
C ALA A 52 17.78 -6.32 -1.87
N LYS A 53 17.60 -7.60 -2.21
CA LYS A 53 18.59 -8.49 -2.83
C LYS A 53 19.86 -8.77 -2.01
N VAL A 54 19.75 -9.59 -0.97
CA VAL A 54 20.92 -10.28 -0.39
C VAL A 54 21.02 -11.67 -1.01
N THR A 55 21.86 -11.83 -2.03
CA THR A 55 22.24 -13.13 -2.59
C THR A 55 23.63 -13.52 -2.08
N CYS A 56 23.72 -14.70 -1.49
CA CYS A 56 24.96 -15.21 -0.94
C CYS A 56 25.82 -15.90 -2.02
N CYS A 57 27.09 -16.17 -1.74
CA CYS A 57 28.17 -16.54 -2.65
C CYS A 57 28.51 -18.04 -2.89
N ASN A 58 27.72 -19.03 -2.45
CA ASN A 58 28.15 -20.46 -2.51
C ASN A 58 27.29 -21.40 -3.39
N CYS A 59 26.25 -20.94 -4.06
CA CYS A 59 25.46 -21.73 -5.02
C CYS A 59 25.47 -21.05 -6.39
N TRP A 60 25.62 -21.86 -7.44
CA TRP A 60 25.78 -21.37 -8.82
C TRP A 60 24.63 -21.94 -9.65
N LEU A 61 24.15 -21.16 -10.61
CA LEU A 61 23.23 -21.65 -11.65
C LEU A 61 24.06 -22.44 -12.67
N SER A 62 23.52 -23.55 -13.19
CA SER A 62 24.18 -24.28 -14.27
C SER A 62 24.11 -23.45 -15.56
N ASP A 63 25.19 -23.42 -16.34
CA ASP A 63 25.25 -22.65 -17.59
C ASP A 63 24.31 -23.20 -18.68
N ASP A 64 23.82 -24.43 -18.51
CA ASP A 64 23.02 -25.15 -19.52
C ASP A 64 21.50 -25.16 -19.22
N ASP A 65 21.08 -24.84 -17.98
CA ASP A 65 19.67 -24.73 -17.59
C ASP A 65 19.50 -23.71 -16.45
N ASP A 66 18.84 -22.59 -16.76
CA ASP A 66 18.51 -21.50 -15.81
C ASP A 66 17.54 -21.96 -14.68
N ASP A 67 16.99 -23.17 -14.81
CA ASP A 67 15.98 -23.73 -13.92
C ASP A 67 16.50 -24.76 -12.91
N VAL A 68 17.79 -25.11 -12.92
CA VAL A 68 18.35 -26.15 -12.04
C VAL A 68 19.40 -25.58 -11.08
N LEU A 69 19.16 -25.73 -9.77
CA LEU A 69 20.08 -25.32 -8.71
C LEU A 69 20.98 -26.50 -8.31
N MET A 70 22.30 -26.26 -8.29
CA MET A 70 23.31 -27.26 -7.95
C MET A 70 24.08 -26.86 -6.68
N ASP A 71 24.49 -27.84 -5.87
CA ASP A 71 25.42 -27.62 -4.75
C ASP A 71 26.90 -27.62 -5.21
N GLN A 72 27.80 -27.34 -4.28
CA GLN A 72 29.27 -27.34 -4.48
C GLN A 72 29.86 -28.72 -4.84
N ASN A 73 29.06 -29.79 -4.83
CA ASN A 73 29.41 -31.14 -5.27
C ASN A 73 28.68 -31.54 -6.57
N ALA A 74 28.05 -30.58 -7.26
CA ALA A 74 27.26 -30.79 -8.48
C ALA A 74 26.01 -31.69 -8.29
N ASN A 75 25.44 -31.74 -7.09
CA ASN A 75 24.16 -32.40 -6.87
C ASN A 75 23.00 -31.43 -7.14
N VAL A 76 21.95 -31.91 -7.81
CA VAL A 76 20.69 -31.16 -8.00
C VAL A 76 20.01 -30.99 -6.65
N VAL A 77 19.78 -29.73 -6.25
CA VAL A 77 19.14 -29.36 -4.97
C VAL A 77 17.79 -28.66 -5.13
N GLY A 78 17.34 -28.41 -6.35
CA GLY A 78 15.97 -27.93 -6.63
C GLY A 78 15.79 -27.40 -8.04
N THR A 79 14.54 -27.20 -8.44
CA THR A 79 14.14 -26.52 -9.69
C THR A 79 13.62 -25.11 -9.39
N ASN A 80 13.76 -24.18 -10.34
CA ASN A 80 13.43 -22.75 -10.19
C ASN A 80 11.93 -22.44 -10.41
N GLU A 81 11.05 -23.41 -10.26
CA GLU A 81 9.60 -23.17 -10.32
C GLU A 81 9.17 -22.31 -9.14
N VAL A 82 8.78 -21.07 -9.43
CA VAL A 82 8.07 -20.20 -8.49
C VAL A 82 6.66 -20.76 -8.34
N THR A 83 6.49 -21.74 -7.46
CA THR A 83 5.16 -22.05 -6.94
C THR A 83 4.77 -20.88 -6.04
N ASN A 84 3.87 -20.01 -6.53
CA ASN A 84 3.05 -19.16 -5.67
C ASN A 84 2.13 -20.09 -4.86
N ASN A 85 2.69 -20.75 -3.85
CA ASN A 85 1.90 -21.46 -2.88
C ASN A 85 1.42 -20.40 -1.88
N ASP A 86 0.20 -19.93 -2.09
CA ASP A 86 -0.56 -19.06 -1.17
C ASP A 86 -0.89 -19.75 0.18
N HIS A 87 -0.19 -20.82 0.55
CA HIS A 87 -0.46 -21.68 1.72
C HIS A 87 0.81 -22.06 2.50
N ASP A 88 1.74 -21.12 2.71
CA ASP A 88 2.78 -21.28 3.74
C ASP A 88 2.29 -20.70 5.09
N ASP A 89 1.23 -21.28 5.64
CA ASP A 89 0.71 -20.97 6.98
C ASP A 89 1.68 -21.40 8.11
N ASP A 90 2.74 -22.16 7.77
CA ASP A 90 3.73 -22.71 8.70
C ASP A 90 5.11 -22.01 8.67
N ALA A 91 5.28 -20.95 7.86
CA ALA A 91 6.50 -20.16 7.90
C ALA A 91 6.58 -19.35 9.22
N PRO A 92 7.73 -19.34 9.94
CA PRO A 92 7.87 -18.55 11.15
C PRO A 92 7.59 -17.07 10.87
N ILE A 93 6.50 -16.56 11.42
CA ILE A 93 6.16 -15.14 11.31
C ILE A 93 7.29 -14.32 11.95
N PRO A 94 7.95 -13.40 11.21
CA PRO A 94 8.96 -12.53 11.79
C PRO A 94 8.47 -11.87 13.08
N ASN A 95 9.31 -11.82 14.11
CA ASN A 95 8.93 -11.30 15.44
C ASN A 95 8.26 -9.92 15.39
N ILE A 96 8.67 -9.07 14.45
CA ILE A 96 8.06 -7.75 14.24
C ILE A 96 6.62 -7.83 13.74
N ILE A 97 6.33 -8.73 12.81
CA ILE A 97 4.97 -8.96 12.31
C ILE A 97 4.12 -9.53 13.43
N ASN A 98 4.63 -10.53 14.17
CA ASN A 98 3.88 -11.10 15.28
C ASN A 98 3.57 -10.07 16.39
N ARG A 99 4.49 -9.15 16.66
CA ARG A 99 4.31 -8.07 17.63
C ARG A 99 3.20 -7.09 17.23
N PHE A 100 3.08 -6.76 15.94
CA PHE A 100 2.18 -5.72 15.46
C PHE A 100 0.93 -6.22 14.74
N LYS A 101 0.78 -7.53 14.46
CA LYS A 101 -0.30 -8.10 13.63
C LYS A 101 -1.72 -7.76 14.07
N SER A 102 -1.95 -7.40 15.34
CA SER A 102 -3.26 -6.99 15.84
C SER A 102 -3.59 -5.52 15.58
N ARG A 103 -2.59 -4.70 15.25
CA ARG A 103 -2.70 -3.24 15.12
C ARG A 103 -2.32 -2.74 13.74
N LEU A 104 -1.38 -3.41 13.07
CA LEU A 104 -0.83 -3.01 11.78
C LEU A 104 -0.78 -4.19 10.83
N TYR A 105 -1.06 -3.90 9.56
CA TYR A 105 -0.69 -4.76 8.46
C TYR A 105 0.65 -4.30 7.88
N LEU A 106 1.67 -5.14 7.93
CA LEU A 106 3.02 -4.79 7.48
C LEU A 106 3.31 -5.38 6.10
N CYS A 107 3.52 -4.51 5.12
CA CYS A 107 4.00 -4.86 3.79
C CYS A 107 5.39 -4.26 3.58
N TRP A 108 6.26 -5.01 2.91
CA TRP A 108 7.63 -4.58 2.64
C TRP A 108 7.85 -4.55 1.14
N CYS A 109 8.30 -3.41 0.66
CA CYS A 109 8.84 -3.28 -0.68
C CYS A 109 10.23 -2.68 -0.58
N GLY A 110 11.17 -3.15 -1.38
CA GLY A 110 12.53 -2.60 -1.42
C GLY A 110 12.60 -1.23 -2.10
N ARG A 111 11.52 -0.44 -2.00
CA ARG A 111 11.28 0.82 -2.69
C ARG A 111 10.65 1.81 -1.71
N VAL A 112 10.81 3.10 -1.98
CA VAL A 112 10.28 4.17 -1.12
C VAL A 112 9.02 4.83 -1.70
N TRP A 113 8.49 4.29 -2.81
CA TRP A 113 7.28 4.79 -3.46
C TRP A 113 6.36 3.63 -3.85
N MET A 114 5.05 3.93 -3.92
CA MET A 114 4.04 2.99 -4.44
C MET A 114 4.13 2.91 -5.97
N ASP A 115 4.01 1.71 -6.51
CA ASP A 115 3.89 1.43 -7.94
C ASP A 115 2.66 0.54 -8.20
N ASN A 116 2.46 0.09 -9.44
CA ASN A 116 1.30 -0.75 -9.80
C ASN A 116 1.29 -2.09 -9.03
N GLU A 117 2.47 -2.72 -8.89
CA GLU A 117 2.63 -4.01 -8.23
C GLU A 117 2.24 -3.89 -6.75
N LEU A 118 2.79 -2.89 -6.06
CA LEU A 118 2.52 -2.65 -4.65
C LEU A 118 1.10 -2.18 -4.38
N THR A 119 0.53 -1.39 -5.29
CA THR A 119 -0.88 -0.97 -5.18
C THR A 119 -1.80 -2.18 -5.29
N THR A 120 -1.51 -3.09 -6.22
CA THR A 120 -2.27 -4.33 -6.40
C THR A 120 -2.16 -5.22 -5.16
N GLU A 121 -0.94 -5.45 -4.68
CA GLU A 121 -0.67 -6.23 -3.47
C GLU A 121 -1.39 -5.62 -2.25
N TYR A 122 -1.34 -4.30 -2.08
CA TYR A 122 -2.05 -3.59 -1.02
C TYR A 122 -3.57 -3.79 -1.10
N LEU A 123 -4.16 -3.69 -2.28
CA LEU A 123 -5.60 -3.93 -2.48
C LEU A 123 -5.97 -5.38 -2.11
N ASP A 124 -5.21 -6.36 -2.56
CA ASP A 124 -5.47 -7.77 -2.24
C ASP A 124 -5.35 -8.07 -0.76
N LYS A 125 -4.29 -7.56 -0.13
CA LYS A 125 -3.96 -7.91 1.25
C LYS A 125 -4.74 -7.13 2.30
N VAL A 126 -4.98 -5.84 2.06
CA VAL A 126 -5.60 -4.94 3.04
C VAL A 126 -7.10 -4.82 2.83
N PHE A 127 -7.54 -4.71 1.57
CA PHE A 127 -8.97 -4.66 1.28
C PHE A 127 -9.54 -6.07 1.10
N GLY A 128 -8.86 -6.92 0.33
CA GLY A 128 -9.29 -8.27 0.02
C GLY A 128 -10.70 -8.34 -0.54
N LYS A 129 -11.30 -9.54 -0.57
CA LYS A 129 -12.75 -9.71 -0.77
C LYS A 129 -13.44 -9.70 0.59
N THR A 130 -14.64 -9.12 0.68
CA THR A 130 -15.47 -9.24 1.87
C THR A 130 -16.35 -10.48 1.79
N PHE A 131 -16.39 -11.28 2.85
CA PHE A 131 -17.26 -12.47 2.93
C PHE A 131 -18.77 -12.14 2.98
N PHE A 132 -19.13 -10.88 3.22
CA PHE A 132 -20.51 -10.45 3.49
C PHE A 132 -21.21 -9.69 2.34
N GLY A 133 -20.67 -9.74 1.12
CA GLY A 133 -21.41 -9.30 -0.09
C GLY A 133 -21.78 -7.82 -0.16
N GLY A 134 -21.01 -6.94 0.47
CA GLY A 134 -21.26 -5.49 0.47
C GLY A 134 -20.45 -4.75 -0.58
N SER A 135 -21.11 -3.90 -1.38
CA SER A 135 -20.44 -2.95 -2.29
C SER A 135 -19.58 -1.98 -1.49
N ARG A 136 -18.28 -1.91 -1.82
CA ARG A 136 -17.30 -1.02 -1.19
C ARG A 136 -16.89 0.07 -2.15
N LEU A 137 -16.66 1.27 -1.63
CA LEU A 137 -16.16 2.41 -2.38
C LEU A 137 -14.81 2.85 -1.82
N LEU A 138 -13.76 2.77 -2.65
CA LEU A 138 -12.45 3.34 -2.39
C LEU A 138 -12.36 4.72 -3.04
N ILE A 139 -11.96 5.73 -2.26
CA ILE A 139 -11.79 7.10 -2.75
C ILE A 139 -10.34 7.49 -2.53
N TRP A 140 -9.65 7.86 -3.60
CA TRP A 140 -8.22 8.18 -3.59
C TRP A 140 -7.85 9.21 -4.66
N ASP A 141 -6.63 9.73 -4.60
CA ASP A 141 -6.13 10.71 -5.56
C ASP A 141 -5.85 10.10 -6.94
N SER A 142 -5.61 10.98 -7.91
CA SER A 142 -5.26 10.61 -9.27
C SER A 142 -3.78 10.22 -9.43
N PHE A 143 -3.15 9.62 -8.41
CA PHE A 143 -1.78 9.15 -8.52
C PHE A 143 -1.66 8.05 -9.59
N ARG A 144 -0.53 7.99 -10.30
CA ARG A 144 -0.41 7.20 -11.54
C ARG A 144 -0.75 5.73 -11.37
N CYS A 145 -0.28 5.09 -10.29
CA CYS A 145 -0.60 3.69 -10.05
C CYS A 145 -2.08 3.48 -9.67
N HIS A 146 -2.70 4.41 -8.94
CA HIS A 146 -4.12 4.35 -8.55
C HIS A 146 -5.09 4.35 -9.73
N ILE A 147 -4.70 4.94 -10.87
CA ILE A 147 -5.55 5.01 -12.08
C ILE A 147 -5.10 4.06 -13.20
N SER A 148 -4.11 3.21 -12.92
CA SER A 148 -3.55 2.24 -13.87
C SER A 148 -4.57 1.16 -14.27
N VAL A 149 -4.32 0.48 -15.39
CA VAL A 149 -5.14 -0.64 -15.85
C VAL A 149 -5.10 -1.77 -14.83
N ASP A 150 -3.91 -2.19 -14.38
CA ASP A 150 -3.70 -3.26 -13.39
C ASP A 150 -4.49 -3.03 -12.09
N THR A 151 -4.49 -1.78 -11.63
CA THR A 151 -5.22 -1.38 -10.43
C THR A 151 -6.73 -1.44 -10.65
N LYS A 152 -7.24 -0.94 -11.78
CA LYS A 152 -8.66 -1.04 -12.12
C LYS A 152 -9.11 -2.50 -12.25
N ASP A 153 -8.25 -3.36 -12.78
CA ASP A 153 -8.54 -4.78 -12.97
C ASP A 153 -8.61 -5.49 -11.61
N THR A 154 -7.69 -5.17 -10.71
CA THR A 154 -7.69 -5.62 -9.32
C THR A 154 -8.93 -5.17 -8.57
N LEU A 155 -9.31 -3.90 -8.67
CA LEU A 155 -10.52 -3.37 -8.05
C LEU A 155 -11.78 -4.11 -8.53
N ARG A 156 -11.89 -4.39 -9.84
CA ARG A 156 -13.01 -5.17 -10.40
C ARG A 156 -13.02 -6.60 -9.86
N ARG A 157 -11.86 -7.27 -9.83
CA ARG A 157 -11.73 -8.62 -9.26
C ARG A 157 -12.13 -8.69 -7.79
N LEU A 158 -11.86 -7.64 -7.03
CA LEU A 158 -12.19 -7.52 -5.60
C LEU A 158 -13.58 -6.94 -5.32
N GLU A 159 -14.36 -6.60 -6.36
CA GLU A 159 -15.68 -5.97 -6.25
C GLU A 159 -15.66 -4.66 -5.44
N ILE A 160 -14.61 -3.87 -5.67
CA ILE A 160 -14.43 -2.54 -5.06
C ILE A 160 -14.69 -1.49 -6.14
N HIS A 161 -15.69 -0.65 -5.92
CA HIS A 161 -15.86 0.56 -6.71
C HIS A 161 -14.81 1.59 -6.32
N SER A 162 -14.34 2.38 -7.28
CA SER A 162 -13.38 3.45 -7.02
C SER A 162 -13.91 4.80 -7.48
N ALA A 163 -13.64 5.85 -6.71
CA ALA A 163 -13.77 7.24 -7.13
C ALA A 163 -12.40 7.93 -7.06
N VAL A 164 -12.07 8.69 -8.10
CA VAL A 164 -10.80 9.41 -8.20
C VAL A 164 -11.03 10.88 -7.85
N VAL A 165 -10.29 11.36 -6.86
CA VAL A 165 -10.20 12.78 -6.50
C VAL A 165 -9.45 13.52 -7.60
N PRO A 166 -10.04 14.54 -8.24
CA PRO A 166 -9.36 15.31 -9.27
C PRO A 166 -8.07 15.96 -8.76
N GLY A 167 -7.06 16.05 -9.62
CA GLY A 167 -5.79 16.69 -9.30
C GLY A 167 -5.97 18.10 -8.73
N GLY A 168 -5.21 18.44 -7.67
CA GLY A 168 -5.28 19.75 -7.01
C GLY A 168 -6.46 19.93 -6.06
N THR A 169 -7.36 18.95 -5.94
CA THR A 169 -8.57 19.04 -5.09
C THR A 169 -8.51 18.23 -3.80
N THR A 170 -7.43 17.45 -3.59
CA THR A 170 -7.18 16.67 -2.36
C THR A 170 -7.43 17.45 -1.08
N LYS A 171 -6.89 18.67 -0.96
CA LYS A 171 -7.08 19.57 0.18
C LYS A 171 -8.54 20.01 0.44
N PHE A 172 -9.45 19.71 -0.47
CA PHE A 172 -10.85 20.06 -0.38
C PHE A 172 -11.75 18.85 -0.16
N ILE A 173 -11.45 17.70 -0.76
CA ILE A 173 -12.40 16.56 -0.77
C ILE A 173 -11.80 15.24 -0.30
N GLN A 174 -10.49 15.17 -0.02
CA GLN A 174 -9.88 13.96 0.50
C GLN A 174 -9.93 13.98 2.03
N ALA A 175 -10.84 13.19 2.60
CA ALA A 175 -11.08 13.08 4.03
C ALA A 175 -9.82 13.01 4.91
N PRO A 176 -8.80 12.18 4.57
CA PRO A 176 -7.51 12.22 5.26
C PRO A 176 -6.90 13.62 5.34
N ASP A 177 -6.67 14.25 4.19
CA ASP A 177 -5.92 15.51 4.12
C ASP A 177 -6.69 16.70 4.69
N VAL A 178 -8.03 16.64 4.66
CA VAL A 178 -8.89 17.68 5.25
C VAL A 178 -8.96 17.57 6.77
N CYS A 179 -9.09 16.36 7.32
CA CYS A 179 -9.54 16.21 8.70
C CYS A 179 -8.53 15.59 9.66
N TRP A 180 -7.85 14.51 9.28
CA TRP A 180 -7.17 13.66 10.27
C TRP A 180 -5.70 13.36 9.98
N ASN A 181 -5.21 13.58 8.76
CA ASN A 181 -3.80 13.33 8.40
C ASN A 181 -2.86 14.29 9.16
N ALA A 182 -3.28 15.53 9.36
CA ALA A 182 -2.52 16.51 10.14
C ALA A 182 -2.36 16.11 11.63
N PRO A 183 -3.44 15.84 12.41
CA PRO A 183 -3.29 15.39 13.79
C PRO A 183 -2.55 14.04 13.89
N PHE A 184 -2.75 13.12 12.95
CA PHE A 184 -2.01 11.85 12.89
C PHE A 184 -0.49 12.07 12.73
N LYS A 185 -0.08 12.87 11.75
CA LYS A 185 1.34 13.23 11.53
C LYS A 185 1.93 13.98 12.72
N ASN A 186 1.15 14.85 13.37
CA ASN A 186 1.59 15.58 14.55
C ASN A 186 1.82 14.64 15.74
N ALA A 187 0.95 13.66 15.98
CA ALA A 187 1.13 12.66 17.03
C ALA A 187 2.41 11.83 16.82
N ILE A 188 2.71 11.42 15.57
CA ILE A 188 3.98 10.73 15.25
C ILE A 188 5.18 11.66 15.52
N ARG A 189 5.07 12.93 15.11
CA ARG A 189 6.14 13.93 15.31
C ARG A 189 6.43 14.19 16.79
N GLU A 190 5.40 14.23 17.63
CA GLU A 190 5.56 14.36 19.08
C GLU A 190 6.35 13.19 19.66
N LYS A 191 6.05 11.94 19.25
CA LYS A 191 6.81 10.76 19.66
C LYS A 191 8.25 10.77 19.16
N TYR A 192 8.47 11.19 17.92
CA TYR A 192 9.82 11.37 17.39
C TYR A 192 10.61 12.42 18.19
N ASN A 193 10.01 13.57 18.51
CA ASN A 193 10.66 14.62 19.28
C ASN A 193 10.99 14.16 20.70
N ASP A 194 10.08 13.45 21.36
CA ASP A 194 10.34 12.85 22.67
C ASP A 194 11.51 11.86 22.62
N TRP A 195 11.54 10.99 21.62
CA TRP A 195 12.67 10.07 21.43
C TRP A 195 13.99 10.80 21.12
N MET A 196 13.96 11.89 20.35
CA MET A 196 15.14 12.70 20.09
C MET A 196 15.71 13.34 21.36
N VAL A 197 14.88 13.70 22.34
CA VAL A 197 15.31 14.30 23.61
C VAL A 197 15.71 13.21 24.61
N ASN A 198 14.82 12.24 24.85
CA ASN A 198 14.87 11.31 25.98
C ASN A 198 15.29 9.88 25.59
N GLY A 199 15.23 9.53 24.30
CA GLY A 199 15.47 8.17 23.82
C GLY A 199 16.94 7.77 23.75
N GLU A 200 17.19 6.47 23.85
CA GLU A 200 18.48 5.89 23.49
C GLU A 200 18.70 6.03 21.98
N LYS A 201 19.81 6.67 21.64
CA LYS A 201 20.13 7.13 20.29
C LYS A 201 21.31 6.32 19.76
N PRO A 202 21.05 5.20 19.06
CA PRO A 202 22.12 4.38 18.54
C PRO A 202 22.88 5.16 17.47
N THR A 203 24.20 5.04 17.49
CA THR A 203 25.08 5.69 16.52
C THR A 203 25.63 4.68 15.51
N THR A 204 25.99 5.17 14.32
CA THR A 204 26.80 4.43 13.35
C THR A 204 28.22 4.30 13.88
N SER A 205 29.03 3.42 13.28
CA SER A 205 30.46 3.32 13.56
C SER A 205 31.21 4.64 13.31
N THR A 206 30.67 5.51 12.46
CA THR A 206 31.18 6.86 12.16
C THR A 206 30.67 7.94 13.11
N GLY A 207 29.86 7.59 14.12
CA GLY A 207 29.33 8.52 15.11
C GLY A 207 28.05 9.26 14.70
N ASN A 208 27.47 8.97 13.53
CA ASN A 208 26.21 9.57 13.09
C ASN A 208 25.02 8.95 13.82
N LEU A 209 23.98 9.75 14.08
CA LEU A 209 22.75 9.23 14.65
C LEU A 209 22.04 8.28 13.67
N LYS A 210 21.65 7.08 14.12
CA LYS A 210 20.81 6.18 13.33
C LYS A 210 19.34 6.58 13.39
N ALA A 211 18.58 6.20 12.37
CA ALA A 211 17.13 6.26 12.43
C ALA A 211 16.59 5.44 13.62
N PRO A 212 15.41 5.80 14.15
CA PRO A 212 14.74 5.00 15.17
C PRO A 212 14.61 3.53 14.74
N PRO A 213 14.81 2.57 15.64
CA PRO A 213 14.54 1.17 15.34
C PRO A 213 13.11 0.95 14.87
N MET A 214 12.92 -0.10 14.06
CA MET A 214 11.64 -0.39 13.41
C MET A 214 10.49 -0.61 14.39
N ASP A 215 10.73 -1.37 15.44
CA ASP A 215 9.73 -1.61 16.47
C ASP A 215 9.33 -0.34 17.24
N ILE A 216 10.26 0.61 17.36
CA ILE A 216 10.01 1.90 17.99
C ILE A 216 9.10 2.76 17.11
N TYR A 217 9.42 2.99 15.83
CA TYR A 217 8.57 3.85 14.99
C TYR A 217 7.25 3.18 14.61
N LEU A 218 7.18 1.85 14.50
CA LEU A 218 5.90 1.15 14.29
C LEU A 218 4.97 1.31 15.50
N GLU A 219 5.51 1.31 16.72
CA GLU A 219 4.73 1.62 17.92
C GLU A 219 4.19 3.06 17.91
N TRP A 220 4.99 4.02 17.42
CA TRP A 220 4.53 5.40 17.26
C TRP A 220 3.40 5.52 16.24
N ILE A 221 3.53 4.84 15.10
CA ILE A 221 2.49 4.83 14.04
C ILE A 221 1.20 4.24 14.59
N ALA A 222 1.27 3.08 15.25
CA ALA A 222 0.10 2.41 15.81
C ALA A 222 -0.56 3.25 16.91
N SER A 223 0.23 3.80 17.85
CA SER A 223 -0.27 4.67 18.91
C SER A 223 -0.88 5.98 18.38
N ALA A 224 -0.27 6.56 17.34
CA ALA A 224 -0.79 7.77 16.69
C ALA A 224 -2.10 7.50 15.95
N TRP A 225 -2.27 6.31 15.37
CA TRP A 225 -3.53 5.90 14.76
C TRP A 225 -4.63 5.73 15.81
N GLU A 226 -4.31 5.06 16.91
CA GLU A 226 -5.25 4.81 18.02
C GLU A 226 -5.68 6.10 18.76
N SER A 227 -4.87 7.15 18.70
CA SER A 227 -5.24 8.45 19.28
C SER A 227 -6.23 9.24 18.43
N ILE A 228 -6.45 8.86 17.16
CA ILE A 228 -7.41 9.53 16.28
C ILE A 228 -8.85 9.11 16.67
N PRO A 229 -9.72 10.06 17.06
CA PRO A 229 -11.07 9.71 17.46
C PRO A 229 -11.87 9.13 16.29
N LYS A 230 -12.53 8.00 16.50
CA LYS A 230 -13.44 7.41 15.50
C LYS A 230 -14.48 8.42 14.96
N PRO A 231 -15.12 9.28 15.78
CA PRO A 231 -16.04 10.30 15.27
C PRO A 231 -15.37 11.28 14.29
N LEU A 232 -14.08 11.62 14.49
CA LEU A 232 -13.35 12.49 13.55
C LEU A 232 -13.22 11.82 12.17
N ILE A 233 -12.95 10.51 12.14
CA ILE A 233 -12.89 9.75 10.88
C ILE A 233 -14.27 9.70 10.23
N GLU A 234 -15.33 9.39 10.97
CA GLU A 234 -16.69 9.30 10.43
C GLU A 234 -17.19 10.66 9.89
N ASP A 235 -17.00 11.73 10.66
CA ASP A 235 -17.39 13.09 10.26
C ASP A 235 -16.55 13.65 9.11
N SER A 236 -15.32 13.15 8.91
CA SER A 236 -14.46 13.60 7.81
C SER A 236 -15.06 13.34 6.42
N PHE A 237 -15.79 12.24 6.26
CA PHE A 237 -16.49 11.93 5.02
C PHE A 237 -17.56 12.99 4.73
N LEU A 238 -18.42 13.29 5.70
CA LEU A 238 -19.46 14.32 5.56
C LEU A 238 -18.87 15.70 5.32
N THR A 239 -17.79 16.03 6.04
CA THR A 239 -17.04 17.28 5.89
C THR A 239 -16.55 17.46 4.45
N CYS A 240 -16.17 16.37 3.78
CA CYS A 240 -15.70 16.36 2.39
C CYS A 240 -16.83 16.14 1.36
N GLY A 241 -18.10 16.13 1.77
CA GLY A 241 -19.23 15.86 0.88
C GLY A 241 -19.37 14.41 0.43
N ILE A 242 -18.66 13.49 1.08
CA ILE A 242 -18.74 12.04 0.83
C ILE A 242 -19.85 11.47 1.72
N THR A 243 -21.00 11.17 1.12
CA THR A 243 -22.17 10.66 1.82
C THR A 243 -22.93 9.66 0.95
N LYS A 244 -23.61 8.70 1.58
CA LYS A 244 -24.52 7.78 0.87
C LYS A 244 -25.84 8.43 0.49
N LYS A 245 -26.21 9.53 1.15
CA LYS A 245 -27.50 10.18 0.96
C LYS A 245 -27.38 11.36 0.01
N ILE A 246 -28.19 11.31 -1.05
CA ILE A 246 -28.27 12.35 -2.09
C ILE A 246 -29.33 13.42 -1.80
N ASP A 247 -30.06 13.28 -0.69
CA ASP A 247 -31.12 14.20 -0.24
C ASP A 247 -30.61 15.57 0.24
N GLY A 248 -29.30 15.71 0.41
CA GLY A 248 -28.65 16.97 0.77
C GLY A 248 -28.70 17.34 2.24
N ARG A 249 -29.23 16.47 3.12
CA ARG A 249 -29.39 16.79 4.56
C ARG A 249 -28.08 16.95 5.34
N HIS A 250 -26.94 16.78 4.67
CA HIS A 250 -25.60 16.89 5.23
C HIS A 250 -24.76 17.92 4.46
N ASP A 251 -25.32 18.61 3.46
CA ASP A 251 -24.55 19.52 2.62
C ASP A 251 -24.01 20.73 3.42
N GLU A 252 -24.71 21.13 4.48
CA GLU A 252 -24.28 22.19 5.39
C GLU A 252 -23.00 21.83 6.17
N LYS A 253 -22.62 20.55 6.22
CA LYS A 253 -21.38 20.10 6.84
C LYS A 253 -20.17 20.23 5.92
N ILE A 254 -20.38 20.40 4.61
CA ILE A 254 -19.31 20.44 3.61
C ILE A 254 -18.44 21.67 3.84
N HIS A 255 -17.17 21.46 4.20
CA HIS A 255 -16.33 22.55 4.71
C HIS A 255 -16.06 23.64 3.68
N VAL A 256 -15.90 23.26 2.41
CA VAL A 256 -15.65 24.25 1.35
C VAL A 256 -16.83 25.19 1.13
N PHE A 257 -18.05 24.82 1.56
CA PHE A 257 -19.24 25.65 1.43
C PHE A 257 -19.52 26.53 2.65
N LYS A 258 -18.69 26.45 3.69
CA LYS A 258 -18.81 27.33 4.85
C LYS A 258 -18.50 28.78 4.46
N LYS A 259 -18.94 29.73 5.29
CA LYS A 259 -18.77 31.18 5.05
C LYS A 259 -17.31 31.58 4.83
N ASP A 260 -16.40 30.91 5.53
CA ASP A 260 -14.94 31.05 5.47
C ASP A 260 -14.27 29.97 4.59
N GLY A 261 -15.06 29.12 3.94
CA GLY A 261 -14.60 28.05 3.06
C GLY A 261 -14.16 28.55 1.69
N ALA A 262 -13.60 27.65 0.88
CA ALA A 262 -13.09 27.97 -0.45
C ALA A 262 -14.17 28.39 -1.45
N ILE A 263 -15.43 27.98 -1.23
CA ILE A 263 -16.57 28.24 -2.11
C ILE A 263 -17.78 28.64 -1.24
N PRO A 264 -17.81 29.85 -0.66
CA PRO A 264 -18.85 30.23 0.32
C PRO A 264 -20.30 30.18 -0.21
N ASN A 265 -20.49 30.32 -1.53
CA ASN A 265 -21.81 30.19 -2.18
C ASN A 265 -22.12 28.77 -2.69
N GLY A 266 -21.24 27.81 -2.41
CA GLY A 266 -21.29 26.47 -3.01
C GLY A 266 -22.54 25.68 -2.62
N LEU A 267 -23.09 25.90 -1.42
CA LEU A 267 -24.36 25.27 -1.01
C LEU A 267 -25.54 25.72 -1.90
N ALA A 268 -25.59 27.00 -2.28
CA ALA A 268 -26.62 27.51 -3.18
C ALA A 268 -26.45 26.93 -4.59
N LEU A 269 -25.22 26.87 -5.09
CA LEU A 269 -24.89 26.28 -6.39
C LEU A 269 -25.25 24.79 -6.43
N LEU A 270 -24.93 24.03 -5.38
CA LEU A 270 -25.26 22.60 -5.30
C LEU A 270 -26.79 22.38 -5.30
N LYS A 271 -27.54 23.19 -4.54
CA LYS A 271 -29.01 23.13 -4.53
C LYS A 271 -29.60 23.48 -5.88
N GLN A 272 -29.06 24.48 -6.58
CA GLN A 272 -29.48 24.83 -7.93
C GLN A 272 -29.22 23.66 -8.89
N ARG A 273 -28.00 23.10 -8.86
CA ARG A 273 -27.63 21.99 -9.75
C ARG A 273 -28.52 20.77 -9.57
N ARG A 274 -28.85 20.40 -8.32
CA ARG A 274 -29.77 19.28 -8.08
C ARG A 274 -31.19 19.52 -8.60
N LYS A 275 -31.66 20.78 -8.61
CA LYS A 275 -32.96 21.11 -9.23
C LYS A 275 -32.88 20.94 -10.75
N GLU A 276 -31.80 21.41 -11.38
CA GLU A 276 -31.57 21.23 -12.82
C GLU A 276 -31.50 19.74 -13.18
N ASP A 277 -30.75 18.94 -12.42
CA ASP A 277 -30.64 17.50 -12.65
C ASP A 277 -31.98 16.77 -12.47
N ALA A 278 -32.82 17.19 -11.50
CA ALA A 278 -34.15 16.63 -11.31
C ALA A 278 -35.09 16.96 -12.48
N VAL A 279 -34.98 18.15 -13.06
CA VAL A 279 -35.73 18.53 -14.27
C VAL A 279 -35.28 17.67 -15.45
N ILE A 280 -33.97 17.50 -15.66
CA ILE A 280 -33.43 16.70 -16.76
C ILE A 280 -33.92 15.25 -16.67
N LYS A 281 -33.80 14.62 -15.49
CA LYS A 281 -34.29 13.25 -15.29
C LYS A 281 -35.78 13.11 -15.53
N GLY A 282 -36.57 14.09 -15.08
CA GLY A 282 -38.01 14.10 -15.33
C GLY A 282 -38.36 14.20 -16.82
N VAL A 283 -37.55 14.91 -17.61
CA VAL A 283 -37.71 14.97 -19.08
C VAL A 283 -37.30 13.66 -19.74
N GLU A 284 -36.19 13.05 -19.34
CA GLU A 284 -35.73 11.74 -19.87
C GLU A 284 -36.73 10.62 -19.56
N GLU A 285 -37.37 10.62 -18.38
CA GLU A 285 -38.41 9.63 -18.03
C GLU A 285 -39.71 9.81 -18.83
N ILE A 286 -40.02 11.04 -19.27
CA ILE A 286 -41.18 11.31 -20.14
C ILE A 286 -40.89 10.84 -21.57
N ASP A 287 -39.68 11.10 -22.09
CA ASP A 287 -39.27 10.75 -23.46
C ASP A 287 -39.16 9.22 -23.67
N LEU A 288 -38.81 8.46 -22.63
CA LEU A 288 -38.81 6.98 -22.67
C LEU A 288 -40.21 6.35 -22.53
N GLY A 289 -41.22 7.13 -22.16
CA GLY A 289 -42.61 6.67 -21.99
C GLY A 289 -43.49 6.79 -23.23
N GLU A 290 -43.00 7.42 -24.31
CA GLU A 290 -43.79 7.69 -25.53
C GLU A 290 -43.54 6.69 -26.68
N ASP A 291 -42.64 5.71 -26.51
CA ASP A 291 -42.26 4.74 -27.57
C ASP A 291 -42.84 3.30 -27.42
N GLU A 292 -43.80 3.07 -26.51
CA GLU A 292 -44.67 1.88 -26.58
C GLU A 292 -46.05 2.23 -27.16
N SER A 293 -46.09 2.49 -28.47
CA SER A 293 -47.33 2.38 -29.25
C SER A 293 -47.42 0.99 -29.90
N ASP A 294 -48.31 0.21 -29.32
CA ASP A 294 -48.88 -1.09 -29.72
C ASP A 294 -48.88 -1.38 -31.24
N PRO A 295 -48.27 -2.49 -31.72
CA PRO A 295 -48.49 -3.00 -33.06
C PRO A 295 -49.79 -3.82 -33.09
N SER A 296 -50.94 -3.16 -32.94
CA SER A 296 -52.22 -3.80 -33.25
C SER A 296 -53.26 -2.82 -33.75
N VAL A 297 -53.35 -2.69 -35.08
CA VAL A 297 -54.65 -2.53 -35.76
C VAL A 297 -54.62 -3.32 -37.07
N ASP A 298 -55.46 -4.35 -37.10
CA ASP A 298 -55.76 -5.26 -38.21
C ASP A 298 -56.28 -4.56 -39.48
N ILE A 299 -55.98 -5.14 -40.66
CA ILE A 299 -56.91 -5.84 -41.58
C ILE A 299 -56.09 -6.70 -42.55
#